data_AF-A0A1G2ZLR4-F1
#
_entry.id   AF-A0A1G2ZLR4-F1
#
_cell.length_a   1.000
_cell.length_b   1.000
_cell.length_c   1.000
_cell.angle_alpha   90.00
_cell.angle_beta   90.00
_cell.angle_gamma   90.00
#
_symmetry.space_group_name_H-M   'P 1'
#
loop_
_entity.id
_entity.type
_entity.pdbx_description
1 polymer ?
#
loop_
_entity_poly.entity_id
_entity_poly.type
_entity_poly.pdbx_seq_one_letter_code
_entity_poly.pdbx_strand_id
1 'polypeptide(L)'
;MALEFAADPDEQDAYPLPLSDDLPAVADWEPLMRAVLADRASGKPVGRISARFHNALAEMAAAVARRSGYGQIVLTGGCFQNALLTERVRARLSASGMSVSTHRRVPPGDGGIALGQVLVAARQAKSLSRNRARTSFRNGSGGLSDAHEGSLACVSAYRAK
;
A
#
# COMPACT_ATOMS: atom_id res chain seq x y z
N MET A 1 2.45 6.96 18.05
CA MET A 1 2.06 6.67 19.45
C MET A 1 1.33 7.86 20.07
N ALA A 2 1.97 8.96 20.50
CA ALA A 2 1.25 10.03 21.22
C ALA A 2 0.06 10.64 20.44
N LEU A 3 0.24 10.89 19.14
CA LEU A 3 -0.84 11.42 18.29
C LEU A 3 -2.00 10.42 18.18
N GLU A 4 -1.70 9.14 17.97
CA GLU A 4 -2.69 8.04 17.91
C GLU A 4 -3.52 7.95 19.19
N PHE A 5 -2.88 7.91 20.36
CA PHE A 5 -3.58 7.81 21.65
C PHE A 5 -4.41 9.05 22.00
N ALA A 6 -4.07 10.21 21.44
CA ALA A 6 -4.83 11.42 21.67
C ALA A 6 -6.14 11.46 20.87
N ALA A 7 -6.26 10.68 19.79
CA ALA A 7 -7.35 10.80 18.83
C ALA A 7 -8.73 10.52 19.45
N ASP A 8 -9.68 11.39 19.13
CA ASP A 8 -11.09 11.19 19.44
C ASP A 8 -11.63 10.04 18.55
N PRO A 9 -12.15 8.95 19.14
CA PRO A 9 -12.66 7.81 18.37
C PRO A 9 -13.94 8.15 17.59
N ASP A 10 -14.73 9.12 18.05
CA ASP A 10 -16.05 9.43 17.49
C ASP A 10 -15.98 10.49 16.37
N GLU A 11 -14.85 11.17 16.22
CA GLU A 11 -14.63 12.17 15.18
C GLU A 11 -14.39 11.50 13.82
N GLN A 12 -15.36 11.69 12.91
CA GLN A 12 -15.37 11.08 11.58
C GLN A 12 -14.89 12.01 10.45
N ASP A 13 -14.83 13.33 10.67
CA ASP A 13 -14.40 14.26 9.63
C ASP A 13 -12.91 14.08 9.31
N ALA A 14 -12.50 14.57 8.13
CA ALA A 14 -11.12 14.56 7.68
C ALA A 14 -10.68 15.98 7.27
N TYR A 15 -9.40 16.28 7.45
CA TYR A 15 -8.81 17.46 6.81
C TYR A 15 -8.64 17.23 5.30
N PRO A 16 -8.70 18.30 4.48
CA PRO A 16 -8.45 18.20 3.05
C PRO A 16 -6.99 17.83 2.79
N LEU A 17 -6.77 16.74 2.06
CA LEU A 17 -5.45 16.30 1.59
C LEU A 17 -5.55 15.93 0.10
N PRO A 18 -5.58 16.93 -0.79
CA PRO A 18 -5.73 16.70 -2.23
C PRO A 18 -4.59 15.86 -2.80
N LEU A 19 -4.90 15.07 -3.82
CA LEU A 19 -3.92 14.27 -4.58
C LEU A 19 -3.89 14.77 -6.03
N SER A 20 -2.69 14.96 -6.59
CA SER A 20 -2.53 15.20 -8.02
C SER A 20 -3.05 14.03 -8.84
N ASP A 21 -3.47 14.27 -10.07
CA ASP A 21 -3.98 13.23 -10.97
C ASP A 21 -2.88 12.49 -11.74
N ASP A 22 -1.66 13.05 -11.75
CA ASP A 22 -0.49 12.45 -12.37
C ASP A 22 -0.06 11.14 -11.69
N LEU A 23 0.72 10.31 -12.41
CA LEU A 23 1.39 9.14 -11.84
C LEU A 23 2.91 9.35 -11.87
N PRO A 24 3.60 9.33 -10.71
CA PRO A 24 3.07 9.04 -9.37
C PRO A 24 2.20 10.17 -8.82
N ALA A 25 1.10 9.80 -8.13
CA ALA A 25 0.23 10.76 -7.46
C ALA A 25 0.95 11.40 -6.27
N VAL A 26 0.81 12.72 -6.11
CA VAL A 26 1.46 13.51 -5.07
C VAL A 26 0.40 14.19 -4.21
N ALA A 27 0.53 14.06 -2.89
CA ALA A 27 -0.36 14.73 -1.95
C ALA A 27 0.06 16.18 -1.71
N ASP A 28 -0.88 17.11 -1.81
CA ASP A 28 -0.70 18.51 -1.40
C ASP A 28 -1.00 18.65 0.10
N TRP A 29 0.06 18.83 0.89
CA TRP A 29 -0.03 18.93 2.34
C TRP A 29 -0.45 20.32 2.83
N GLU A 30 -0.38 21.35 1.99
CA GLU A 30 -0.62 22.72 2.42
C GLU A 30 -2.02 22.92 3.02
N PRO A 31 -3.13 22.46 2.39
CA PRO A 31 -4.47 22.62 2.93
C PRO A 31 -4.65 21.93 4.29
N LEU A 32 -4.13 20.72 4.43
CA LEU A 32 -4.17 19.96 5.68
C LEU A 32 -3.42 20.72 6.78
N MET A 33 -2.20 21.18 6.51
CA MET A 33 -1.38 21.86 7.51
C MET A 33 -1.99 23.19 7.93
N ARG A 34 -2.54 23.97 6.99
CA ARG A 34 -3.27 25.21 7.30
C ARG A 34 -4.47 24.94 8.21
N ALA A 35 -5.25 23.89 7.91
CA ALA A 35 -6.42 23.53 8.72
C ALA A 35 -6.03 23.07 10.14
N VAL A 36 -4.99 22.24 10.27
CA VAL A 36 -4.46 21.82 11.58
C VAL A 36 -3.99 23.02 12.41
N LEU A 37 -3.26 23.96 11.80
CA LEU A 37 -2.77 25.15 12.49
C LEU A 37 -3.92 26.09 12.90
N ALA A 38 -4.94 26.23 12.06
CA ALA A 38 -6.13 27.02 12.38
C ALA A 38 -6.95 26.40 13.54
N ASP A 39 -7.16 25.09 13.53
CA ASP A 39 -7.85 24.38 14.62
C ASP A 39 -7.04 24.46 15.92
N ARG A 40 -5.71 24.39 15.84
CA ARG A 40 -4.84 24.60 17.01
C ARG A 40 -4.91 26.02 17.55
N ALA A 41 -4.88 27.02 16.68
CA ALA A 41 -4.96 28.44 17.07
C ALA A 41 -6.32 28.81 17.67
N SER A 42 -7.40 28.15 17.23
CA SER A 42 -8.75 28.33 17.77
C SER A 42 -9.07 27.47 19.00
N GLY A 43 -8.07 26.76 19.53
CA GLY A 43 -8.22 25.98 20.77
C GLY A 43 -9.11 24.74 20.63
N LYS A 44 -9.21 24.15 19.44
CA LYS A 44 -9.97 22.90 19.27
C LYS A 44 -9.34 21.76 20.10
N PRO A 45 -10.15 20.80 20.59
CA PRO A 45 -9.63 19.66 21.33
C PRO A 45 -8.58 18.90 20.53
N VAL A 46 -7.46 18.54 21.17
CA VAL A 46 -6.35 17.82 20.52
C VAL A 46 -6.82 16.50 19.92
N GLY A 47 -7.77 15.82 20.56
CA GLY A 47 -8.30 14.56 20.03
C GLY A 47 -9.05 14.71 18.73
N ARG A 48 -9.83 15.78 18.57
CA ARG A 48 -10.47 16.11 17.28
C ARG A 48 -9.42 16.36 16.19
N ILE A 49 -8.41 17.18 16.50
CA ILE A 49 -7.34 17.49 15.52
C ILE A 49 -6.61 16.22 15.10
N SER A 50 -6.24 15.37 16.07
CA SER A 50 -5.58 14.10 15.79
C SER A 50 -6.46 13.16 14.98
N ALA A 51 -7.74 13.03 15.31
CA ALA A 51 -8.66 12.17 14.60
C ALA A 51 -8.84 12.60 13.14
N ARG A 52 -9.05 13.90 12.88
CA ARG A 52 -9.18 14.46 11.53
C ARG A 52 -7.92 14.29 10.69
N PHE A 53 -6.74 14.39 11.32
CA PHE A 53 -5.47 14.10 10.67
C PHE A 53 -5.37 12.63 10.24
N HIS A 54 -5.66 11.67 11.14
CA HIS A 54 -5.65 10.25 10.79
C HIS A 54 -6.70 9.90 9.72
N ASN A 55 -7.89 10.52 9.78
CA ASN A 55 -8.92 10.36 8.76
C ASN A 55 -8.44 10.85 7.38
N ALA A 56 -7.76 12.00 7.32
CA ALA A 56 -7.20 12.53 6.06
C ALA A 56 -6.18 11.56 5.44
N LEU A 57 -5.28 11.00 6.24
CA LEU A 57 -4.32 9.98 5.76
C LEU A 57 -5.03 8.71 5.29
N ALA A 58 -6.10 8.30 5.99
CA ALA A 58 -6.86 7.13 5.62
C ALA A 58 -7.63 7.32 4.29
N GLU A 59 -8.21 8.50 4.07
CA GLU A 59 -8.83 8.86 2.79
C GLU A 59 -7.82 8.91 1.65
N MET A 60 -6.66 9.52 1.88
CA MET A 60 -5.57 9.58 0.91
C MET A 60 -5.11 8.17 0.49
N ALA A 61 -4.85 7.29 1.46
CA ALA A 61 -4.44 5.92 1.17
C ALA A 61 -5.53 5.15 0.40
N ALA A 62 -6.81 5.34 0.76
CA ALA A 62 -7.93 4.73 0.06
C ALA A 62 -8.08 5.25 -1.38
N ALA A 63 -7.88 6.56 -1.59
CA ALA A 63 -7.91 7.17 -2.92
C ALA A 63 -6.80 6.61 -3.83
N VAL A 64 -5.56 6.50 -3.33
CA VAL A 64 -4.44 5.90 -4.07
C VAL A 64 -4.72 4.43 -4.40
N ALA A 65 -5.24 3.66 -3.45
CA ALA A 65 -5.59 2.25 -3.68
C ALA A 65 -6.67 2.09 -4.74
N ARG A 66 -7.72 2.92 -4.73
CA ARG A 66 -8.77 2.92 -5.76
C ARG A 66 -8.22 3.22 -7.16
N ARG A 67 -7.29 4.18 -7.28
CA ARG A 67 -6.65 4.51 -8.56
C ARG A 67 -5.77 3.38 -9.10
N SER A 68 -5.29 2.48 -8.24
CA SER A 68 -4.41 1.38 -8.65
C SER A 68 -5.12 0.27 -9.46
N GLY A 69 -6.45 0.16 -9.35
CA GLY A 69 -7.23 -0.90 -9.99
C GLY A 69 -7.07 -2.31 -9.39
N TYR A 70 -6.28 -2.47 -8.32
CA TYR A 70 -6.09 -3.77 -7.67
C TYR A 70 -7.19 -4.06 -6.64
N GLY A 71 -7.74 -5.27 -6.68
CA GLY A 71 -8.72 -5.75 -5.69
C GLY A 71 -8.09 -6.25 -4.38
N GLN A 72 -6.78 -6.51 -4.35
CA GLN A 72 -6.05 -6.96 -3.16
C GLN A 72 -5.00 -5.93 -2.76
N ILE A 73 -5.12 -5.41 -1.54
CA ILE A 73 -4.24 -4.38 -0.99
C ILE A 73 -3.53 -4.94 0.24
N VAL A 74 -2.21 -4.71 0.34
CA VAL A 74 -1.42 -5.09 1.51
C VAL A 74 -0.99 -3.82 2.24
N LEU A 75 -1.32 -3.71 3.53
CA LEU A 75 -0.86 -2.61 4.40
C LEU A 75 0.45 -3.02 5.07
N THR A 76 1.53 -2.30 4.77
CA THR A 76 2.90 -2.58 5.22
C THR A 76 3.67 -1.28 5.45
N GLY A 77 4.78 -1.35 6.19
CA GLY A 77 5.57 -0.20 6.62
C GLY A 77 5.27 0.18 8.07
N GLY A 78 6.23 0.85 8.72
CA GLY A 78 6.14 1.19 10.15
C GLY A 78 4.93 2.06 10.53
N CYS A 79 4.40 2.85 9.59
CA CYS A 79 3.19 3.66 9.82
C CYS A 79 1.96 2.81 10.15
N PHE A 80 1.85 1.59 9.63
CA PHE A 80 0.74 0.67 9.92
C PHE A 80 0.94 -0.14 11.21
N GLN A 81 1.89 0.24 12.06
CA GLN A 81 1.86 -0.13 13.48
C GLN A 81 0.85 0.72 14.26
N ASN A 82 0.47 1.89 13.74
CA ASN A 82 -0.63 2.69 14.25
C ASN A 82 -1.95 1.94 13.98
N ALA A 83 -2.57 1.42 15.04
CA ALA A 83 -3.79 0.62 14.98
C ALA A 83 -4.95 1.46 14.42
N LEU A 84 -5.07 2.71 14.87
CA LEU A 84 -6.13 3.62 14.43
C LEU A 84 -6.06 3.87 12.91
N LEU A 85 -4.89 4.22 12.38
CA LEU A 85 -4.68 4.41 10.95
C LEU A 85 -4.98 3.12 10.17
N THR A 86 -4.48 2.00 10.66
CA THR A 86 -4.65 0.69 10.01
C THR A 86 -6.11 0.29 9.91
N GLU A 87 -6.87 0.45 11.01
CA GLU A 87 -8.30 0.14 11.05
C GLU A 87 -9.10 1.07 10.14
N ARG A 88 -8.80 2.38 10.17
CA ARG A 88 -9.49 3.38 9.35
C ARG A 88 -9.23 3.21 7.85
N VAL A 89 -8.01 2.86 7.46
CA VAL A 89 -7.68 2.51 6.06
C VAL A 89 -8.38 1.22 5.66
N ARG A 90 -8.28 0.17 6.49
CA ARG A 90 -8.93 -1.12 6.23
C ARG A 90 -10.44 -0.97 6.04
N ALA A 91 -11.11 -0.20 6.89
CA ALA A 91 -12.55 0.03 6.80
C ALA A 91 -12.95 0.67 5.46
N ARG A 92 -12.26 1.74 5.05
CA ARG A 92 -12.52 2.46 3.79
C ARG A 92 -12.28 1.60 2.55
N LEU A 93 -11.19 0.84 2.54
CA LEU A 93 -10.87 -0.08 1.45
C LEU A 93 -11.87 -1.24 1.36
N SER A 94 -12.25 -1.82 2.51
CA SER A 94 -13.24 -2.91 2.56
C SER A 94 -14.62 -2.44 2.11
N ALA A 95 -15.02 -1.22 2.49
CA ALA A 95 -16.25 -0.59 2.02
C ALA A 95 -16.24 -0.34 0.50
N SER A 96 -15.06 -0.24 -0.12
CA SER A 96 -14.87 -0.14 -1.57
C SER A 96 -14.77 -1.52 -2.26
N GLY A 97 -15.05 -2.62 -1.56
CA GLY A 97 -15.01 -3.98 -2.09
C GLY A 97 -13.60 -4.60 -2.21
N MET A 98 -12.57 -3.96 -1.67
CA MET A 98 -11.20 -4.47 -1.73
C MET A 98 -10.87 -5.41 -0.57
N SER A 99 -10.07 -6.43 -0.85
CA SER A 99 -9.51 -7.33 0.16
C SER A 99 -8.22 -6.75 0.74
N VAL A 100 -8.17 -6.58 2.05
CA VAL A 100 -7.05 -5.96 2.76
C VAL A 100 -6.30 -6.99 3.61
N SER A 101 -5.00 -7.12 3.38
CA SER A 101 -4.10 -7.97 4.18
C SER A 101 -3.16 -7.10 5.01
N THR A 102 -2.94 -7.48 6.27
CA THR A 102 -1.96 -6.87 7.16
C THR A 102 -0.96 -7.91 7.66
N HIS A 103 0.12 -7.44 8.25
CA HIS A 103 1.12 -8.27 8.89
C HIS A 103 0.60 -8.95 10.16
N ARG A 104 0.96 -10.23 10.37
CA ARG A 104 0.57 -11.01 11.57
C ARG A 104 1.74 -11.70 12.27
N ARG A 105 2.69 -12.24 11.52
CA ARG A 105 3.83 -13.05 12.05
C ARG A 105 5.16 -12.31 12.05
N VAL A 106 5.27 -11.26 11.25
CA VAL A 106 6.42 -10.38 11.17
C VAL A 106 5.93 -8.95 11.33
N PRO A 107 6.73 -8.02 11.86
CA PRO A 107 6.31 -6.64 11.98
C PRO A 107 6.21 -5.99 10.58
N PRO A 108 5.29 -5.03 10.38
CA PRO A 108 5.15 -4.34 9.10
C PRO A 108 6.32 -3.39 8.79
N GLY A 109 7.10 -3.01 9.80
CA GLY A 109 8.29 -2.14 9.64
C GLY A 109 9.58 -2.90 9.36
N ASP A 110 10.71 -2.29 9.70
CA ASP A 110 12.04 -2.74 9.27
C ASP A 110 12.41 -4.16 9.72
N GLY A 111 11.86 -4.61 10.86
CA GLY A 111 12.03 -6.00 11.31
C GLY A 111 11.49 -7.06 10.34
N GLY A 112 10.63 -6.68 9.37
CA GLY A 112 10.11 -7.55 8.32
C GLY A 112 10.85 -7.43 6.97
N ILE A 113 11.75 -6.45 6.79
CA ILE A 113 12.38 -6.17 5.49
C ILE A 113 13.24 -7.34 5.02
N ALA A 114 14.06 -7.92 5.91
CA ALA A 114 14.94 -9.03 5.58
C ALA A 114 14.17 -10.23 5.01
N LEU A 115 12.99 -10.54 5.56
CA LEU A 115 12.12 -11.59 5.04
C LEU A 115 11.62 -11.25 3.63
N GLY A 116 11.18 -10.01 3.41
CA GLY A 116 10.75 -9.53 2.10
C GLY A 116 11.85 -9.65 1.05
N GLN A 117 13.07 -9.24 1.40
CA GLN A 117 14.24 -9.33 0.53
C GLN A 117 14.56 -10.78 0.14
N VAL A 118 14.60 -11.70 1.11
CA VAL A 118 14.86 -13.14 0.85
C VAL A 118 13.79 -13.74 -0.06
N LEU A 119 12.50 -13.44 0.18
CA LEU A 119 11.41 -13.94 -0.65
C LEU A 119 11.50 -13.42 -2.10
N VAL A 120 11.81 -12.14 -2.28
CA VAL A 120 12.01 -11.53 -3.60
C VAL A 120 13.19 -12.19 -4.32
N ALA A 121 14.33 -12.35 -3.66
CA ALA A 121 15.52 -13.01 -4.22
C ALA A 121 15.23 -14.47 -4.62
N ALA A 122 14.54 -15.23 -3.76
CA ALA A 122 14.16 -16.62 -4.04
C ALA A 122 13.22 -16.74 -5.24
N ARG A 123 12.29 -15.80 -5.44
CA ARG A 123 11.42 -15.77 -6.63
C ARG A 123 12.20 -15.45 -7.89
N GLN A 124 13.14 -14.50 -7.84
CA GLN A 124 14.00 -14.16 -8.97
C GLN A 124 14.88 -15.35 -9.38
N ALA A 125 15.53 -16.02 -8.42
CA ALA A 125 16.36 -17.21 -8.68
C ALA A 125 15.57 -18.34 -9.36
N LYS A 126 14.32 -18.60 -8.92
CA LYS A 126 13.43 -19.60 -9.55
C LYS A 126 12.99 -19.21 -10.96
N SER A 127 12.81 -17.93 -11.24
CA SER A 127 12.48 -17.44 -12.58
C SER A 127 13.64 -17.69 -13.55
N LEU A 128 14.86 -17.35 -13.12
CA LEU A 128 16.08 -17.54 -13.89
C LEU A 128 16.36 -19.02 -14.20
N SER A 129 16.15 -19.93 -13.23
CA SER A 129 16.36 -21.36 -13.47
C SER A 129 15.37 -21.96 -14.47
N ARG A 130 14.09 -21.53 -14.44
CA ARG A 130 13.07 -21.97 -15.42
C ARG A 130 13.35 -21.46 -16.83
N ASN A 131 13.80 -20.21 -16.96
CA ASN A 131 14.15 -19.67 -18.27
C ASN A 131 15.35 -20.40 -18.88
N ARG A 132 16.35 -20.78 -18.06
CA ARG A 132 17.53 -21.53 -18.51
C ARG A 132 17.19 -22.95 -18.96
N ALA A 133 16.24 -23.61 -18.31
CA ALA A 133 15.75 -24.93 -18.72
C ALA A 133 14.97 -24.88 -20.04
N ARG A 134 14.18 -23.81 -20.30
CA ARG A 134 13.42 -23.66 -21.55
C ARG A 134 14.30 -23.34 -22.77
N THR A 135 15.36 -22.54 -22.61
CA THR A 135 16.32 -22.29 -23.71
C THR A 135 17.18 -23.50 -24.02
N SER A 136 17.58 -24.29 -23.02
CA SER A 136 18.27 -25.57 -23.23
C SER A 136 17.41 -26.59 -23.99
N PHE A 137 16.09 -26.62 -23.73
CA PHE A 137 15.18 -27.54 -24.44
C PHE A 137 14.93 -27.12 -25.89
N ARG A 138 14.83 -25.80 -26.16
CA ARG A 138 14.70 -25.25 -27.53
C ARG A 138 15.95 -25.47 -28.39
N ASN A 139 17.14 -25.42 -27.80
CA ASN A 139 18.39 -25.68 -28.54
C ASN A 139 18.67 -27.18 -28.76
N GLY A 140 17.85 -28.07 -28.20
CA GLY A 140 17.96 -29.53 -28.37
C GLY A 140 17.14 -30.11 -29.53
N SER A 141 16.29 -29.32 -30.19
CA SER A 141 15.53 -29.72 -31.37
C SER A 141 15.85 -28.76 -32.52
N GLY A 142 16.71 -29.19 -33.44
CA GLY A 142 17.09 -28.39 -34.60
C GLY A 142 15.89 -28.07 -35.51
N GLY A 143 15.89 -26.85 -36.07
CA GLY A 143 15.20 -26.52 -37.32
C GLY A 143 14.14 -25.42 -37.26
N LEU A 144 14.55 -24.23 -37.74
CA LEU A 144 13.81 -23.25 -38.58
C LEU A 144 12.92 -22.15 -37.95
N SER A 145 13.38 -20.93 -38.25
CA SER A 145 12.70 -19.65 -38.56
C SER A 145 11.77 -18.94 -37.56
N ASP A 146 12.13 -17.68 -37.30
CA ASP A 146 11.33 -16.47 -37.03
C ASP A 146 10.08 -16.53 -36.15
N ALA A 147 10.09 -15.70 -35.09
CA ALA A 147 9.10 -14.61 -34.94
C ALA A 147 9.36 -13.80 -33.66
N HIS A 148 9.35 -12.47 -33.83
CA HIS A 148 8.93 -11.49 -32.84
C HIS A 148 7.66 -11.95 -32.10
N GLU A 149 7.62 -11.83 -30.77
CA GLU A 149 6.50 -11.22 -30.02
C GLU A 149 6.67 -11.39 -28.51
N GLY A 150 6.23 -10.37 -27.78
CA GLY A 150 6.42 -10.18 -26.36
C GLY A 150 5.76 -11.23 -25.47
N SER A 151 6.18 -11.23 -24.19
CA SER A 151 5.47 -11.97 -23.15
C SER A 151 5.55 -11.22 -21.83
N LEU A 152 4.63 -10.25 -21.72
CA LEU A 152 3.91 -9.96 -20.48
C LEU A 152 3.32 -11.27 -19.94
N ALA A 153 3.92 -11.87 -18.91
CA ALA A 153 3.24 -12.87 -18.08
C ALA A 153 4.08 -13.23 -16.84
N CYS A 154 3.90 -12.52 -15.73
CA CYS A 154 3.93 -13.16 -14.40
C CYS A 154 3.36 -12.26 -13.30
N VAL A 155 2.11 -11.82 -13.45
CA VAL A 155 1.30 -11.38 -12.31
C VAL A 155 0.13 -12.34 -12.18
N SER A 156 0.39 -13.50 -11.60
CA SER A 156 -0.68 -14.33 -11.03
C SER A 156 -0.08 -15.28 -10.00
N ALA A 157 -0.57 -15.13 -8.77
CA ALA A 157 -0.79 -16.14 -7.74
C ALA A 157 -0.41 -15.57 -6.36
N TYR A 158 -1.27 -14.72 -5.82
CA TYR A 158 -1.50 -14.66 -4.39
C TYR A 158 -2.94 -15.14 -4.13
N ARG A 159 -3.12 -16.47 -4.19
CA ARG A 159 -4.33 -17.13 -3.67
C ARG A 159 -4.04 -17.38 -2.20
N ALA A 160 -4.42 -16.43 -1.35
CA ALA A 160 -4.39 -16.63 0.10
C ALA A 160 -5.50 -17.61 0.49
N LYS A 161 -5.13 -18.63 1.26
CA LYS A 161 -6.05 -19.43 2.07
C LYS A 161 -6.49 -18.62 3.28
#